data_AF-A0A7S1ZFN4-F1
#
_entry.id   AF-A0A7S1ZFN4-F1
#
_cell.length_a   1.000
_cell.length_b   1.000
_cell.length_c   1.000
_cell.angle_alpha   90.00
_cell.angle_beta   90.00
_cell.angle_gamma   90.00
#
_symmetry.space_group_name_H-M   'P 1'
#
loop_
_entity.id
_entity.type
_entity.pdbx_description
1 polymer ?
#
loop_
_entity_poly.entity_id
_entity_poly.type
_entity_poly.pdbx_seq_one_letter_code
_entity_poly.pdbx_strand_id
1 'polypeptide(L)'
;YSTIFPAGFLFAAGALILQYITDKFCVLRIWAKGPHSGSKLARASQIFLIASILMYGVNVYSSISGFPFDNACEDEDPNSTVSAQYAKVTEVQRHYSDNETFPVSINEGDRNYKYCNQNLFESEGFFDPLREGQAFASYIAGIGVASIVVYSSFHVLFRAVFDQMKDSCTGLHKVSGDPSDEKFSDQAGIGGYIPEVSQLVTHFHPFLACDISNIDTSMIGWVSNKPYRFHNLFCDFPSLGHCFSNVRHWPPSENINEEDAEVSV
;
A
#
# COMPACT_ATOMS: atom_id res chain seq x y z
N TYR A 1 -6.73 -1.28 20.04
CA TYR A 1 -6.28 -0.24 20.99
C TYR A 1 -6.61 1.17 20.56
N SER A 2 -6.35 1.58 19.32
CA SER A 2 -6.62 2.97 18.88
C SER A 2 -8.10 3.38 18.93
N THR A 3 -9.01 2.41 19.03
CA THR A 3 -10.46 2.61 19.22
C THR A 3 -10.81 3.11 20.62
N ILE A 4 -10.08 2.63 21.63
CA ILE A 4 -10.25 3.00 23.05
C ILE A 4 -9.38 4.20 23.39
N PHE A 5 -8.18 4.28 22.79
CA PHE A 5 -7.21 5.35 23.03
C PHE A 5 -6.82 6.02 21.70
N PRO A 6 -7.57 7.03 21.24
CA PRO A 6 -7.32 7.70 19.95
C PRO A 6 -5.94 8.34 19.85
N ALA A 7 -5.37 8.79 20.97
CA ALA A 7 -4.01 9.34 21.02
C ALA A 7 -2.93 8.33 20.57
N GLY A 8 -3.24 7.03 20.55
CA GLY A 8 -2.38 6.01 19.93
C GLY A 8 -2.04 6.31 18.47
N PHE A 9 -2.95 6.92 17.71
CA PHE A 9 -2.67 7.33 16.33
C PHE A 9 -1.60 8.43 16.25
N LEU A 10 -1.61 9.37 17.20
CA LEU A 10 -0.62 10.44 17.25
C LEU A 10 0.77 9.88 17.55
N PHE A 11 0.87 8.95 18.50
CA PHE A 11 2.14 8.29 18.81
C PHE A 11 2.66 7.44 17.64
N ALA A 12 1.78 6.69 16.99
CA ALA A 12 2.13 5.91 15.80
C ALA A 12 2.60 6.81 14.64
N ALA A 13 1.91 7.93 14.39
CA ALA A 13 2.31 8.90 13.38
C ALA A 13 3.68 9.52 13.70
N GLY A 14 3.90 9.92 14.95
CA GLY A 14 5.20 10.43 15.41
C GLY A 14 6.33 9.42 15.20
N ALA A 15 6.11 8.15 15.57
CA ALA A 15 7.07 7.08 15.35
C ALA A 15 7.39 6.87 13.86
N LEU A 16 6.37 6.88 12.98
CA LEU A 16 6.54 6.74 11.53
C LEU A 16 7.30 7.93 10.93
N ILE A 17 7.08 9.15 11.41
CA ILE A 17 7.83 10.34 10.97
C ILE A 17 9.31 10.21 11.34
N LEU A 18 9.62 9.82 12.59
CA LEU A 18 10.99 9.62 13.03
C LEU A 18 11.69 8.50 12.25
N GLN A 19 10.99 7.41 12.00
CA GLN A 19 11.47 6.31 11.16
C GLN A 19 11.76 6.79 9.74
N TYR A 20 10.83 7.53 9.12
CA TYR A 20 11.00 8.06 7.77
C TYR A 20 12.23 8.96 7.66
N ILE A 21 12.44 9.87 8.61
CA ILE A 21 13.61 10.78 8.61
C ILE A 21 14.91 9.97 8.75
N THR A 22 14.92 8.98 9.64
CA THR A 22 16.09 8.13 9.89
C THR A 22 16.43 7.27 8.67
N ASP A 23 15.43 6.58 8.11
CA ASP A 23 15.61 5.73 6.92
C ASP A 23 16.03 6.56 5.71
N LYS A 24 15.44 7.75 5.52
CA LYS A 24 15.87 8.68 4.47
C LYS A 24 17.33 9.07 4.62
N PHE A 25 17.78 9.38 5.83
CA PHE A 25 19.18 9.69 6.08
C PHE A 25 20.11 8.50 5.76
N CYS A 26 19.75 7.29 6.23
CA CYS A 26 20.51 6.08 5.97
C CYS A 26 20.60 5.75 4.47
N VAL A 27 19.49 5.83 3.74
CA VAL A 27 19.44 5.59 2.28
C VAL A 27 20.30 6.59 1.50
N LEU A 28 20.39 7.85 1.94
CA LEU A 28 21.14 8.88 1.22
C LEU A 28 22.64 8.89 1.55
N ARG A 29 23.06 8.35 2.70
CA ARG A 29 24.44 8.52 3.20
C ARG A 29 25.20 7.24 3.49
N ILE A 30 24.50 6.16 3.86
CA ILE A 30 25.13 4.96 4.42
C ILE A 30 24.86 3.74 3.54
N TRP A 31 23.62 3.55 3.11
CA TRP A 31 23.21 2.33 2.42
C TRP A 31 23.45 2.42 0.92
N ALA A 32 24.02 1.35 0.36
CA ALA A 32 24.07 1.16 -1.07
C ALA A 32 22.66 0.92 -1.64
N LYS A 33 22.44 1.31 -2.89
CA LYS A 33 21.15 1.12 -3.58
C LYS A 33 20.80 -0.38 -3.66
N GLY A 34 19.73 -0.78 -2.97
CA GLY A 34 19.21 -2.14 -3.00
C GLY A 34 18.65 -2.54 -4.37
N PRO A 35 18.39 -3.84 -4.59
CA PRO A 35 17.77 -4.34 -5.82
C PRO A 35 16.37 -3.72 -6.02
N HIS A 36 15.95 -3.56 -7.28
CA HIS A 36 14.64 -2.99 -7.62
C HIS A 36 13.50 -3.97 -7.26
N SER A 37 13.07 -3.97 -5.99
CA SER A 37 11.93 -4.75 -5.49
C SER A 37 10.61 -3.96 -5.48
N GLY A 38 10.60 -2.75 -6.07
CA GLY A 38 9.59 -1.71 -5.83
C GLY A 38 8.14 -2.17 -6.04
N SER A 39 7.85 -2.93 -7.10
CA SER A 39 6.48 -3.35 -7.41
C SER A 39 5.95 -4.45 -6.49
N LYS A 40 6.80 -5.41 -6.12
CA LYS A 40 6.43 -6.53 -5.23
C LYS A 40 6.19 -6.04 -3.81
N LEU A 41 7.08 -5.19 -3.31
CA LEU A 41 6.98 -4.62 -1.97
C LEU A 41 5.75 -3.71 -1.83
N ALA A 42 5.47 -2.88 -2.84
CA ALA A 42 4.27 -2.03 -2.86
C ALA A 42 2.97 -2.87 -2.86
N ARG A 43 2.95 -4.02 -3.54
CA ARG A 43 1.79 -4.91 -3.53
C ARG A 43 1.58 -5.54 -2.16
N ALA A 44 2.66 -6.00 -1.51
CA ALA A 44 2.60 -6.54 -0.16
C ALA A 44 2.10 -5.47 0.84
N SER A 45 2.64 -4.25 0.79
CA SER A 45 2.23 -3.17 1.71
C SER A 45 0.76 -2.78 1.53
N GLN A 46 0.24 -2.79 0.30
CA GLN A 46 -1.19 -2.55 0.03
C GLN A 46 -2.09 -3.59 0.72
N ILE A 47 -1.71 -4.87 0.66
CA ILE A 47 -2.47 -5.96 1.31
C ILE A 47 -2.48 -5.77 2.83
N PHE A 48 -1.32 -5.50 3.43
CA PHE A 48 -1.23 -5.25 4.87
C PHE A 48 -2.05 -4.02 5.31
N LEU A 49 -2.06 -2.95 4.51
CA LEU A 49 -2.86 -1.76 4.80
C LEU A 49 -4.36 -2.07 4.78
N ILE A 50 -4.84 -2.77 3.74
CA ILE A 50 -6.24 -3.17 3.64
C ILE A 50 -6.64 -4.06 4.83
N ALA A 51 -5.83 -5.07 5.14
CA ALA A 51 -6.06 -5.95 6.29
C ALA A 51 -6.12 -5.16 7.61
N SER A 52 -5.23 -4.20 7.80
CA SER A 52 -5.20 -3.35 8.99
C SER A 52 -6.46 -2.47 9.12
N ILE A 53 -6.94 -1.91 8.01
CA ILE A 53 -8.18 -1.11 7.96
C ILE A 53 -9.40 -1.98 8.32
N LEU A 54 -9.48 -3.19 7.77
CA LEU A 54 -10.57 -4.13 8.07
C LEU A 54 -10.58 -4.51 9.55
N MET A 55 -9.42 -4.89 10.09
CA MET A 55 -9.27 -5.21 11.51
C MET A 55 -9.63 -4.00 12.39
N TYR A 56 -9.20 -2.80 12.00
CA TYR A 56 -9.56 -1.58 12.72
C TYR A 56 -11.09 -1.35 12.71
N GLY A 57 -11.76 -1.53 11.58
CA GLY A 57 -13.21 -1.40 11.47
C GLY A 57 -13.97 -2.35 12.40
N VAL A 58 -13.59 -3.63 12.44
CA VAL A 58 -14.18 -4.62 13.36
C VAL A 58 -13.98 -4.22 14.82
N ASN A 59 -12.76 -3.76 15.16
CA ASN A 59 -12.46 -3.30 16.52
C ASN A 59 -13.25 -2.04 16.89
N VAL A 60 -13.46 -1.10 15.96
CA VAL A 60 -14.24 0.12 16.19
C VAL A 60 -15.68 -0.25 16.51
N TYR A 61 -16.28 -1.10 15.68
CA TYR A 61 -17.64 -1.57 15.87
C TYR A 61 -17.81 -2.24 17.24
N SER A 62 -16.92 -3.19 17.58
CA SER A 62 -16.93 -3.88 18.86
C SER A 62 -16.70 -2.95 20.07
N SER A 63 -15.86 -1.91 19.92
CA SER A 63 -15.60 -0.96 20.99
C SER A 63 -16.80 -0.04 21.24
N ILE A 64 -17.48 0.40 20.16
CA ILE A 64 -18.66 1.27 20.25
C ILE A 64 -19.85 0.50 20.83
N SER A 65 -20.04 -0.77 20.41
CA SER A 65 -21.12 -1.61 20.90
C SER A 65 -20.92 -2.05 22.36
N GLY A 66 -19.66 -2.22 22.78
CA GLY A 66 -19.33 -2.60 24.14
C GLY A 66 -19.42 -1.45 25.14
N PHE A 67 -19.31 -0.18 24.73
CA PHE A 67 -19.32 0.94 25.67
C PHE A 67 -20.66 1.02 26.44
N PRO A 68 -20.68 1.20 27.78
CA PRO A 68 -19.58 1.57 28.69
C PRO A 68 -18.73 0.42 29.28
N PHE A 69 -18.75 -0.76 28.66
CA PHE A 69 -17.98 -1.97 28.98
C PHE A 69 -18.29 -2.57 30.36
N ASP A 70 -19.51 -2.33 30.84
CA ASP A 70 -20.01 -2.81 32.13
C ASP A 70 -20.90 -4.05 31.99
N ASN A 71 -21.13 -4.57 30.78
CA ASN A 71 -22.05 -5.68 30.50
C ASN A 71 -23.48 -5.46 31.04
N ALA A 72 -23.91 -4.21 31.19
CA ALA A 72 -25.25 -3.86 31.66
C ALA A 72 -26.14 -3.43 30.49
N CYS A 73 -27.29 -4.08 30.34
CA CYS A 73 -28.30 -3.73 29.32
C CYS A 73 -29.62 -3.39 29.99
N GLU A 74 -30.33 -2.38 29.48
CA GLU A 74 -31.66 -2.00 29.96
C GLU A 74 -32.62 -3.17 29.73
N ASP A 75 -33.39 -3.55 30.75
CA ASP A 75 -34.40 -4.60 30.63
C ASP A 75 -35.71 -3.99 30.14
N GLU A 76 -36.20 -4.46 29.00
CA GLU A 76 -37.45 -3.96 28.39
C GLU A 76 -38.69 -4.37 29.19
N ASP A 77 -38.60 -5.44 29.98
CA ASP A 77 -39.71 -5.92 30.80
C ASP A 77 -39.67 -5.23 32.18
N PRO A 78 -40.62 -4.33 32.50
CA PRO A 78 -40.66 -3.65 33.79
C PRO A 78 -41.00 -4.60 34.95
N ASN A 79 -41.55 -5.79 34.67
CA ASN A 79 -41.85 -6.82 35.65
C ASN A 79 -40.72 -7.87 35.79
N SER A 80 -39.65 -7.75 35.01
CA SER A 80 -38.50 -8.64 35.14
C SER A 80 -37.87 -8.51 36.53
N THR A 81 -37.59 -9.65 37.15
CA THR A 81 -36.79 -9.66 38.37
C THR A 81 -35.38 -9.23 38.01
N VAL A 82 -34.91 -8.12 38.59
CA VAL A 82 -33.55 -7.62 38.39
C VAL A 82 -32.57 -8.79 38.54
N SER A 83 -31.69 -8.99 37.55
CA SER A 83 -30.75 -10.10 37.55
C SER A 83 -29.88 -10.04 38.81
N ALA A 84 -29.75 -11.14 39.56
CA ALA A 84 -29.05 -11.18 40.85
C ALA A 84 -27.60 -10.64 40.83
N GLN A 85 -26.96 -10.58 39.66
CA GLN A 85 -25.64 -9.96 39.45
C GLN A 85 -25.64 -8.42 39.52
N TYR A 86 -26.76 -7.77 39.21
CA TYR A 86 -26.95 -6.31 39.29
C TYR A 86 -27.97 -5.89 40.37
N ALA A 87 -28.86 -6.81 40.76
CA ALA A 87 -29.93 -6.59 41.73
C ALA A 87 -29.48 -6.66 43.18
N LYS A 88 -28.38 -7.33 43.49
CA LYS A 88 -28.11 -7.71 44.87
C LYS A 88 -27.12 -6.79 45.55
N VAL A 89 -27.61 -5.58 45.75
CA VAL A 89 -27.23 -4.70 46.86
C VAL A 89 -28.52 -4.09 47.43
N THR A 90 -29.38 -4.94 47.98
CA THR A 90 -30.34 -4.47 49.00
C THR A 90 -29.70 -4.46 50.39
N GLU A 91 -28.56 -5.13 50.54
CA GLU A 91 -27.57 -4.92 51.59
C GLU A 91 -26.17 -5.09 50.96
N VAL A 92 -25.42 -4.01 50.68
CA VAL A 92 -23.97 -4.17 50.82
C VAL A 92 -23.80 -4.12 52.33
N GLN A 93 -23.61 -5.27 52.97
CA GLN A 93 -22.60 -5.26 54.02
C GLN A 93 -21.27 -5.05 53.30
N ARG A 94 -20.99 -3.81 52.90
CA ARG A 94 -19.61 -3.45 52.60
C ARG A 94 -18.97 -3.62 53.95
N HIS A 95 -18.11 -4.61 54.12
CA HIS A 95 -17.18 -4.66 55.24
C HIS A 95 -16.18 -3.50 55.07
N TYR A 96 -16.70 -2.28 55.10
CA TYR A 96 -15.98 -1.16 55.65
C TYR A 96 -15.91 -1.41 57.14
N SER A 97 -14.84 -0.94 57.76
CA SER A 97 -14.51 -1.17 59.17
C SER A 97 -15.59 -0.73 60.17
N ASP A 98 -16.70 -0.15 59.72
CA ASP A 98 -17.85 0.26 60.53
C ASP A 98 -19.14 -0.25 59.87
N ASN A 99 -19.98 -0.88 60.69
CA ASN A 99 -21.15 -1.69 60.36
C ASN A 99 -22.36 -0.89 59.80
N GLU A 100 -22.12 0.14 59.00
CA GLU A 100 -23.17 1.01 58.46
C GLU A 100 -23.75 0.44 57.16
N THR A 101 -25.00 0.01 57.22
CA THR A 101 -25.80 -0.32 56.03
C THR A 101 -26.45 0.95 55.48
N PHE A 102 -26.19 1.27 54.21
CA PHE A 102 -26.90 2.33 53.50
C PHE A 102 -28.11 1.74 52.78
N PRO A 103 -29.36 2.16 53.11
CA PRO A 103 -30.53 1.72 52.35
C PRO A 103 -30.46 2.34 50.95
N VAL A 104 -30.36 1.49 49.93
CA VAL A 104 -30.53 1.90 48.53
C VAL A 104 -32.02 1.75 48.20
N SER A 105 -32.75 2.86 48.17
CA SER A 105 -34.15 2.87 47.72
C SER A 105 -34.20 3.00 46.21
N ILE A 106 -34.69 1.96 45.52
CA ILE A 106 -35.04 2.03 44.11
C ILE A 106 -36.43 2.67 44.03
N ASN A 107 -36.55 3.77 43.31
CA ASN A 107 -37.83 4.46 43.15
C ASN A 107 -38.68 3.77 42.07
N GLU A 108 -40.00 3.86 42.21
CA GLU A 108 -40.94 3.43 41.18
C GLU A 108 -40.74 4.32 39.93
N GLY A 109 -40.21 3.73 38.85
CA GLY A 109 -39.82 4.44 37.62
C GLY A 109 -38.32 4.41 37.30
N ASP A 110 -37.49 3.85 38.17
CA ASP A 110 -36.09 3.57 37.85
C ASP A 110 -35.97 2.46 36.79
N ARG A 111 -34.97 2.59 35.91
CA ARG A 111 -34.73 1.62 34.82
C ARG A 111 -34.06 0.37 35.38
N ASN A 112 -34.58 -0.78 35.00
CA ASN A 112 -33.97 -2.06 35.34
C ASN A 112 -32.83 -2.38 34.36
N TYR A 113 -31.76 -2.98 34.86
CA TYR A 113 -30.62 -3.44 34.05
C TYR A 113 -30.36 -4.93 34.30
N LYS A 114 -29.99 -5.66 33.24
CA LYS A 114 -29.60 -7.06 33.26
C LYS A 114 -28.20 -7.26 32.70
N TYR A 115 -27.61 -8.42 33.02
CA TYR A 115 -26.36 -8.85 32.40
C TYR A 115 -26.59 -9.13 30.92
N CYS A 116 -25.76 -8.56 30.07
CA CYS A 116 -25.66 -8.92 28.67
C CYS A 116 -24.21 -9.26 28.33
N ASN A 117 -24.02 -10.38 27.62
CA ASN A 117 -22.68 -10.76 27.17
C ASN A 117 -22.26 -9.84 26.00
N GLN A 118 -21.35 -8.91 26.25
CA GLN A 118 -20.81 -8.02 25.22
C GLN A 118 -19.57 -8.63 24.53
N ASN A 119 -19.28 -9.91 24.73
CA ASN A 119 -18.18 -10.60 24.06
C ASN A 119 -18.54 -10.90 22.59
N LEU A 120 -17.86 -10.21 21.67
CA LEU A 120 -18.03 -10.37 20.22
C LEU A 120 -17.86 -11.81 19.72
N PHE A 121 -17.01 -12.60 20.38
CA PHE A 121 -16.70 -13.96 19.95
C PHE A 121 -17.70 -15.00 20.47
N GLU A 122 -18.46 -14.66 21.50
CA GLU A 122 -19.46 -15.54 22.11
C GLU A 122 -20.90 -15.11 21.80
N SER A 123 -21.11 -13.87 21.34
CA SER A 123 -22.45 -13.40 20.97
C SER A 123 -22.88 -14.00 19.63
N GLU A 124 -24.07 -14.62 19.60
CA GLU A 124 -24.65 -15.21 18.38
C GLU A 124 -25.15 -14.18 17.33
N GLY A 125 -24.83 -12.89 17.48
CA GLY A 125 -25.29 -11.87 16.53
C GLY A 125 -24.98 -10.44 16.92
N PHE A 126 -25.89 -9.54 16.54
CA PHE A 126 -25.81 -8.11 16.85
C PHE A 126 -26.04 -7.87 18.34
N PHE A 127 -25.22 -7.01 18.94
CA PHE A 127 -25.43 -6.59 20.33
C PHE A 127 -26.73 -5.80 20.44
N ASP A 128 -27.47 -6.04 21.52
CA ASP A 128 -28.61 -5.22 21.88
C ASP A 128 -28.12 -3.78 22.13
N PRO A 129 -28.75 -2.76 21.50
CA PRO A 129 -28.32 -1.38 21.68
C PRO A 129 -28.60 -0.90 23.10
N LEU A 130 -27.55 -0.49 23.84
CA LEU A 130 -27.66 -0.02 25.23
C LEU A 130 -28.43 1.31 25.40
N ARG A 131 -28.53 2.14 24.35
CA ARG A 131 -29.26 3.43 24.38
C ARG A 131 -29.57 3.93 22.97
N GLU A 132 -30.65 4.69 22.79
CA GLU A 132 -31.01 5.27 21.47
C GLU A 132 -29.86 6.03 20.78
N GLY A 133 -29.08 6.81 21.54
CA GLY A 133 -27.92 7.52 21.01
C GLY A 133 -26.76 6.61 20.57
N GLN A 134 -26.58 5.48 21.27
CA GLN A 134 -25.58 4.47 20.89
C GLN A 134 -26.06 3.63 19.71
N ALA A 135 -27.36 3.35 19.61
CA ALA A 135 -27.94 2.66 18.46
C ALA A 135 -27.61 3.39 17.16
N PHE A 136 -27.75 4.71 17.14
CA PHE A 136 -27.40 5.54 15.98
C PHE A 136 -25.90 5.50 15.66
N ALA A 137 -25.03 5.62 16.67
CA ALA A 137 -23.58 5.56 16.48
C ALA A 137 -23.12 4.18 15.98
N SER A 138 -23.63 3.10 16.56
CA SER A 138 -23.38 1.72 16.14
C SER A 138 -23.89 1.44 14.74
N TYR A 139 -25.06 2.00 14.37
CA TYR A 139 -25.61 1.89 13.03
C TYR A 139 -24.73 2.57 11.98
N ILE A 140 -24.30 3.82 12.22
CA ILE A 140 -23.38 4.53 11.33
C ILE A 140 -22.04 3.77 11.22
N ALA A 141 -21.49 3.33 12.35
CA ALA A 141 -20.25 2.58 12.37
C ALA A 141 -20.38 1.26 11.59
N GLY A 142 -21.49 0.54 11.78
CA GLY A 142 -21.81 -0.69 11.07
C GLY A 142 -21.89 -0.48 9.55
N ILE A 143 -22.63 0.54 9.09
CA ILE A 143 -22.68 0.89 7.66
C ILE A 143 -21.31 1.26 7.14
N GLY A 144 -20.53 2.04 7.89
CA GLY A 144 -19.18 2.43 7.51
C GLY A 144 -18.27 1.22 7.30
N VAL A 145 -18.24 0.29 8.26
CA VAL A 145 -17.44 -0.94 8.18
C VAL A 145 -17.92 -1.81 7.02
N ALA A 146 -19.24 -2.02 6.87
CA ALA A 146 -19.81 -2.79 5.76
C ALA A 146 -19.42 -2.19 4.40
N SER A 147 -19.49 -0.86 4.27
CA SER A 147 -19.12 -0.14 3.05
C SER A 147 -17.64 -0.32 2.71
N ILE A 148 -16.75 -0.25 3.71
CA ILE A 148 -15.31 -0.49 3.55
C ILE A 148 -15.04 -1.94 3.13
N VAL A 149 -15.72 -2.91 3.74
CA VAL A 149 -15.58 -4.34 3.40
C VAL A 149 -16.03 -4.59 1.96
N VAL A 150 -17.20 -4.08 1.58
CA VAL A 150 -17.74 -4.22 0.21
C VAL A 150 -16.81 -3.55 -0.79
N TYR A 151 -16.37 -2.32 -0.52
CA TYR A 151 -15.44 -1.60 -1.40
C TYR A 151 -14.09 -2.31 -1.53
N SER A 152 -13.51 -2.79 -0.43
CA SER A 152 -12.23 -3.50 -0.44
C SER A 152 -12.35 -4.84 -1.18
N SER A 153 -13.42 -5.59 -0.95
CA SER A 153 -13.68 -6.86 -1.64
C SER A 153 -13.89 -6.63 -3.14
N PHE A 154 -14.69 -5.62 -3.49
CA PHE A 154 -14.87 -5.22 -4.89
C PHE A 154 -13.55 -4.84 -5.54
N HIS A 155 -12.72 -4.03 -4.88
CA HIS A 155 -11.43 -3.60 -5.43
C HIS A 155 -10.46 -4.78 -5.63
N VAL A 156 -10.39 -5.72 -4.67
CA VAL A 156 -9.54 -6.92 -4.79
C VAL A 156 -10.03 -7.82 -5.92
N LEU A 157 -11.33 -8.11 -5.97
CA LEU A 157 -11.93 -8.95 -7.01
C LEU A 157 -11.83 -8.29 -8.40
N PHE A 158 -12.20 -7.02 -8.50
CA PHE A 158 -12.13 -6.26 -9.74
C PHE A 158 -10.70 -6.18 -10.27
N ARG A 159 -9.71 -5.95 -9.40
CA ARG A 159 -8.30 -5.94 -9.80
C ARG A 159 -7.84 -7.32 -10.27
N ALA A 160 -8.23 -8.40 -9.59
CA ALA A 160 -7.88 -9.76 -10.01
C ALA A 160 -8.47 -10.09 -11.39
N VAL A 161 -9.72 -9.73 -11.63
CA VAL A 161 -10.38 -9.90 -12.94
C VAL A 161 -9.71 -9.02 -14.00
N PHE A 162 -9.42 -7.76 -13.68
CA PHE A 162 -8.77 -6.84 -14.61
C PHE A 162 -7.36 -7.29 -14.97
N ASP A 163 -6.58 -7.79 -14.02
CA ASP A 163 -5.26 -8.36 -14.27
C ASP A 163 -5.38 -9.59 -15.20
N GLN A 164 -6.35 -10.48 -14.99
CA GLN A 164 -6.60 -11.62 -15.91
C GLN A 164 -7.05 -11.19 -17.31
N MET A 165 -7.92 -10.19 -17.41
CA MET A 165 -8.35 -9.63 -18.70
C MET A 165 -7.18 -8.95 -19.41
N LYS A 166 -6.34 -8.23 -18.67
CA LYS A 166 -5.12 -7.62 -19.20
C LYS A 166 -4.20 -8.70 -19.76
N ASP A 167 -3.92 -9.76 -19.00
CA ASP A 167 -3.09 -10.88 -19.45
C ASP A 167 -3.65 -11.57 -20.71
N SER A 168 -4.97 -11.55 -20.88
CA SER A 168 -5.65 -12.08 -22.07
C SER A 168 -5.59 -11.13 -23.27
N CYS A 169 -5.46 -9.81 -23.05
CA CYS A 169 -5.43 -8.78 -24.08
C CYS A 169 -4.02 -8.28 -24.44
N THR A 170 -3.04 -8.36 -23.54
CA THR A 170 -1.63 -8.04 -23.83
C THR A 170 -0.98 -9.26 -24.45
N GLY A 171 -0.98 -9.29 -25.79
CA GLY A 171 -0.62 -10.44 -26.60
C GLY A 171 0.83 -10.93 -26.48
N LEU A 172 0.99 -12.22 -26.76
CA LEU A 172 2.10 -13.02 -27.30
C LEU A 172 3.57 -12.77 -26.92
N HIS A 173 3.95 -11.60 -26.40
CA HIS A 173 5.29 -11.35 -25.91
C HIS A 173 5.43 -11.94 -24.50
N LYS A 174 5.67 -13.25 -24.44
CA LYS A 174 6.24 -13.88 -23.27
C LYS A 174 7.68 -13.38 -23.16
N VAL A 175 7.95 -12.56 -22.16
CA VAL A 175 9.33 -12.24 -21.76
C VAL A 175 10.00 -13.57 -21.48
N SER A 176 10.92 -13.98 -22.36
CA SER A 176 11.69 -15.21 -22.23
C SER A 176 13.03 -14.85 -21.62
N GLY A 177 13.21 -15.21 -20.35
CA GLY A 177 14.43 -14.97 -19.59
C GLY A 177 14.12 -14.80 -18.11
N ASP A 178 14.94 -15.39 -17.26
CA ASP A 178 14.88 -15.09 -15.83
C ASP A 178 15.27 -13.62 -15.61
N PRO A 179 14.63 -12.90 -14.68
CA PRO A 179 15.05 -11.55 -14.34
C PRO A 179 16.52 -11.58 -13.93
N SER A 180 17.37 -10.93 -14.72
CA SER A 180 18.79 -10.77 -14.39
C SER A 180 18.93 -9.94 -13.12
N ASP A 181 19.53 -10.53 -12.09
CA ASP A 181 19.93 -9.82 -10.87
C ASP A 181 21.12 -8.87 -11.13
N GLU A 182 21.86 -9.07 -12.23
CA GLU A 182 22.88 -8.13 -12.69
C GLU A 182 22.22 -6.90 -13.28
N LYS A 183 22.60 -5.72 -12.77
CA LYS A 183 22.16 -4.45 -13.34
C LYS A 183 22.71 -4.36 -14.75
N PHE A 184 21.94 -3.77 -15.65
CA PHE A 184 22.38 -3.48 -17.01
C PHE A 184 23.67 -2.64 -17.06
N SER A 185 23.94 -1.81 -16.05
CA SER A 185 25.20 -1.06 -15.90
C SER A 185 26.42 -1.93 -15.58
N ASP A 186 26.19 -3.12 -15.04
CA ASP A 186 27.22 -3.98 -14.46
C ASP A 186 27.57 -5.14 -15.42
N GLN A 187 26.83 -5.30 -16.52
CA GLN A 187 27.14 -6.27 -17.57
C GLN A 187 28.33 -5.81 -18.41
N ALA A 188 29.49 -6.40 -18.12
CA ALA A 188 30.69 -6.24 -18.91
C ALA A 188 30.44 -6.74 -20.35
N GLY A 189 30.47 -5.84 -21.33
CA GLY A 189 30.29 -6.18 -22.75
C GLY A 189 29.07 -5.55 -23.42
N ILE A 190 28.24 -4.80 -22.71
CA ILE A 190 27.17 -4.02 -23.34
C ILE A 190 27.78 -2.79 -24.03
N GLY A 191 27.84 -2.84 -25.36
CA GLY A 191 28.38 -1.77 -26.20
C GLY A 191 27.49 -0.53 -26.35
N GLY A 192 26.36 -0.43 -25.64
CA GLY A 192 25.50 0.75 -25.72
C GLY A 192 24.26 0.67 -24.84
N TYR A 193 23.98 1.78 -24.14
CA TYR A 193 22.72 2.03 -23.43
C TYR A 193 21.79 2.82 -24.36
N ILE A 194 20.58 2.29 -24.62
CA ILE A 194 19.53 3.06 -25.28
C ILE A 194 18.62 3.61 -24.17
N PRO A 195 18.71 4.91 -23.82
CA PRO A 195 17.79 5.49 -22.85
C PRO A 195 16.35 5.41 -23.35
N GLU A 196 15.45 4.91 -22.50
CA GLU A 196 14.01 5.06 -22.70
C GLU A 196 13.63 6.53 -22.44
N VAL A 197 13.32 7.28 -23.49
CA VAL A 197 12.85 8.66 -23.38
C VAL A 197 11.35 8.64 -23.10
N SER A 198 10.98 8.81 -21.84
CA SER A 198 9.58 8.78 -21.38
C SER A 198 8.79 10.08 -21.65
N GLN A 199 9.28 10.97 -22.51
CA GLN A 199 8.67 12.29 -22.75
C GLN A 199 7.96 12.42 -24.11
N LEU A 200 6.64 12.52 -24.03
CA LEU A 200 5.67 13.33 -24.79
C LEU A 200 5.96 13.64 -26.28
N VAL A 201 5.46 12.75 -27.16
CA VAL A 201 4.58 12.97 -28.35
C VAL A 201 5.00 13.99 -29.44
N THR A 202 6.11 14.71 -29.33
CA THR A 202 6.46 15.75 -30.31
C THR A 202 7.45 15.31 -31.38
N HIS A 203 8.11 14.16 -31.21
CA HIS A 203 9.10 13.66 -32.15
C HIS A 203 8.75 12.22 -32.54
N PHE A 204 8.20 12.03 -33.74
CA PHE A 204 7.84 10.71 -34.29
C PHE A 204 9.02 9.94 -34.88
N HIS A 205 10.22 10.50 -34.83
CA HIS A 205 11.42 9.92 -35.42
C HIS A 205 12.52 9.77 -34.37
N PRO A 206 13.22 8.63 -34.33
CA PRO A 206 14.33 8.42 -33.40
C PRO A 206 15.49 9.37 -33.72
N PHE A 207 16.18 9.85 -32.68
CA PHE A 207 17.43 10.59 -32.86
C PHE A 207 18.58 9.60 -33.08
N LEU A 208 19.47 9.92 -34.02
CA LEU A 208 20.71 9.18 -34.27
C LEU A 208 21.81 9.80 -33.41
N ALA A 209 22.41 9.02 -32.53
CA ALA A 209 23.48 9.46 -31.63
C ALA A 209 24.88 8.97 -32.08
N CYS A 210 24.96 8.20 -33.16
CA CYS A 210 26.21 7.65 -33.69
C CYS A 210 26.61 8.31 -35.01
N ASP A 211 27.90 8.24 -35.33
CA ASP A 211 28.40 8.65 -36.64
C ASP A 211 28.00 7.64 -37.72
N ILE A 212 27.22 8.09 -38.69
CA ILE A 212 26.72 7.29 -39.82
C ILE A 212 27.37 7.69 -41.14
N SER A 213 28.44 8.49 -41.12
CA SER A 213 29.10 9.02 -42.32
C SER A 213 29.57 7.92 -43.28
N ASN A 214 29.86 6.72 -42.76
CA ASN A 214 30.32 5.56 -43.52
C ASN A 214 29.23 4.51 -43.80
N ILE A 215 27.98 4.77 -43.41
CA ILE A 215 26.87 3.85 -43.64
C ILE A 215 26.15 4.24 -44.93
N ASP A 216 25.88 3.26 -45.79
CA ASP A 216 25.03 3.48 -46.94
C ASP A 216 23.61 3.85 -46.49
N THR A 217 23.27 5.13 -46.67
CA THR A 217 21.98 5.69 -46.26
C THR A 217 20.77 5.04 -46.95
N SER A 218 20.97 4.33 -48.06
CA SER A 218 19.91 3.56 -48.72
C SER A 218 19.47 2.33 -47.91
N MET A 219 20.32 1.84 -47.00
CA MET A 219 20.00 0.74 -46.09
C MET A 219 19.17 1.19 -44.88
N ILE A 220 19.11 2.51 -44.63
CA ILE A 220 18.30 3.08 -43.56
C ILE A 220 16.91 3.32 -44.13
N GLY A 221 15.93 2.52 -43.72
CA GLY A 221 14.52 2.66 -44.09
C GLY A 221 13.87 3.91 -43.48
N TRP A 222 14.39 5.10 -43.81
CA TRP A 222 14.00 6.39 -43.24
C TRP A 222 12.85 7.00 -44.03
N VAL A 223 11.71 7.21 -43.37
CA VAL A 223 10.55 7.88 -43.96
C VAL A 223 10.20 9.08 -43.09
N SER A 224 10.60 10.27 -43.53
CA SER A 224 10.31 11.54 -42.85
C SER A 224 10.34 12.70 -43.85
N ASN A 225 9.62 13.78 -43.52
CA ASN A 225 9.69 15.04 -44.28
C ASN A 225 11.05 15.74 -44.15
N LYS A 226 11.88 15.32 -43.19
CA LYS A 226 13.22 15.86 -42.97
C LYS A 226 14.27 14.76 -43.17
N PRO A 227 15.45 15.09 -43.72
CA PRO A 227 16.53 14.12 -43.90
C PRO A 227 17.01 13.60 -42.54
N TYR A 228 17.56 12.38 -42.52
CA TYR A 228 18.11 11.75 -41.32
C TYR A 228 19.13 12.67 -40.61
N ARG A 229 19.88 13.49 -41.37
CA ARG A 229 20.88 14.43 -40.84
C ARG A 229 20.29 15.45 -39.88
N PHE A 230 19.03 15.83 -40.07
CA PHE A 230 18.31 16.72 -39.14
C PHE A 230 18.10 16.08 -37.76
N HIS A 231 18.04 14.74 -37.71
CA HIS A 231 17.83 13.96 -36.48
C HIS A 231 19.14 13.37 -35.95
N ASN A 232 20.28 13.72 -36.56
CA ASN A 232 21.58 13.23 -36.16
C ASN A 232 22.21 14.17 -35.14
N LEU A 233 22.15 13.79 -33.87
CA LEU A 233 22.73 14.52 -32.75
C LEU A 233 24.26 14.65 -32.86
N PHE A 234 24.92 13.79 -33.65
CA PHE A 234 26.34 13.94 -33.96
C PHE A 234 26.67 15.28 -34.62
N CYS A 235 25.75 15.82 -35.44
CA CYS A 235 25.94 17.10 -36.11
C CYS A 235 25.87 18.30 -35.14
N ASP A 236 25.26 18.13 -33.96
CA ASP A 236 25.06 19.21 -32.99
C ASP A 236 26.31 19.46 -32.11
N PHE A 237 27.27 18.52 -32.11
CA PHE A 237 28.49 18.61 -31.30
C PHE A 237 29.78 18.39 -32.13
N PRO A 238 30.08 19.26 -33.12
CA PRO A 238 31.23 19.08 -34.00
C PRO A 238 32.58 19.12 -33.26
N SER A 239 32.63 19.71 -32.05
CA SER A 239 33.83 19.82 -31.23
C SER A 239 34.20 18.53 -30.49
N LEU A 240 33.29 17.56 -30.37
CA LEU A 240 33.56 16.32 -29.64
C LEU A 240 34.28 15.25 -30.50
N GLY A 241 34.41 15.43 -31.82
CA GLY A 241 34.98 14.39 -32.68
C GLY A 241 34.16 13.09 -32.66
N HIS A 242 34.77 11.95 -33.00
CA HIS A 242 34.10 10.64 -33.07
C HIS A 242 33.88 10.00 -31.68
N CYS A 243 33.26 10.71 -30.73
CA CYS A 243 33.06 10.21 -29.36
C CYS A 243 32.06 9.04 -29.21
N PHE A 244 31.32 8.68 -30.26
CA PHE A 244 30.31 7.61 -30.23
C PHE A 244 30.50 6.56 -31.34
N SER A 245 31.74 6.38 -31.84
CA SER A 245 32.03 5.54 -33.01
C SER A 245 32.20 4.03 -32.73
N ASN A 246 31.93 3.54 -31.52
CA ASN A 246 31.99 2.10 -31.24
C ASN A 246 30.78 1.34 -31.81
N VAL A 247 30.56 1.45 -33.11
CA VAL A 247 29.73 0.52 -33.88
C VAL A 247 30.61 -0.67 -34.21
N ARG A 248 30.59 -1.70 -33.37
CA ARG A 248 31.21 -2.98 -33.72
C ARG A 248 30.40 -3.62 -34.85
N HIS A 249 30.99 -3.73 -36.03
CA HIS A 249 30.38 -4.42 -37.16
C HIS A 249 30.24 -5.92 -36.86
N TRP A 250 29.10 -6.52 -37.23
CA TRP A 250 28.89 -7.95 -37.20
C TRP A 250 28.79 -8.51 -38.63
N PRO A 251 29.49 -9.61 -38.97
CA PRO A 251 30.42 -10.34 -38.11
C PRO A 251 31.67 -9.49 -37.80
N PRO A 252 32.29 -9.66 -36.63
CA PRO A 252 33.53 -8.98 -36.30
C PRO A 252 34.56 -9.36 -37.35
N SER A 253 35.28 -8.38 -37.91
CA SER A 253 36.43 -8.70 -38.76
C SER A 253 37.41 -9.54 -37.94
N GLU A 254 37.77 -10.74 -38.41
CA GLU A 254 38.62 -11.71 -37.71
C GLU A 254 40.03 -11.18 -37.35
N ASN A 255 40.39 -9.97 -37.78
CA ASN A 255 41.70 -9.35 -37.59
C ASN A 255 41.61 -7.96 -36.95
N ILE A 256 41.02 -7.85 -35.76
CA ILE A 256 41.28 -6.68 -34.90
C ILE A 256 42.40 -7.10 -33.95
N ASN A 257 43.63 -6.65 -34.25
CA ASN A 257 44.76 -6.80 -33.34
C ASN A 257 44.42 -6.03 -32.05
N GLU A 258 44.59 -6.67 -30.89
CA GLU A 258 44.25 -6.09 -29.57
C GLU A 258 44.93 -4.74 -29.29
N GLU A 259 46.01 -4.39 -30.00
CA GLU A 259 46.74 -3.13 -29.86
C GLU A 259 45.93 -1.89 -30.28
N ASP A 260 44.92 -2.02 -31.16
CA ASP A 260 44.08 -0.88 -31.58
C ASP A 260 42.97 -0.54 -30.58
N ALA A 261 42.71 -1.42 -29.60
CA ALA A 261 41.66 -1.22 -28.59
C ALA A 261 42.14 -0.36 -27.40
N GLU A 262 43.44 -0.28 -27.13
CA GLU A 262 43.97 0.48 -25.98
C GLU A 262 44.17 1.98 -26.24
N VAL A 263 44.11 2.45 -27.50
CA VAL A 263 44.36 3.86 -27.84
C VAL A 263 43.09 4.73 -27.73
N SER A 264 41.93 4.15 -27.37
CA SER A 264 40.64 4.86 -27.34
C SER A 264 39.89 4.71 -26.01
N VAL A 265 40.58 5.04 -24.90
CA VAL A 265 39.96 5.37 -23.61
C VAL A 265 40.15 6.86 -23.30
#